data_AF-A0A6M0BRB7-F1
#
_entry.id   AF-A0A6M0BRB7-F1
#
_cell.length_a   1.000
_cell.length_b   1.000
_cell.length_c   1.000
_cell.angle_alpha   90.00
_cell.angle_beta   90.00
_cell.angle_gamma   90.00
#
_symmetry.space_group_name_H-M   'P 1'
#
loop_
_entity.id
_entity.type
_entity.pdbx_description
1 polymer ?
#
loop_
_entity_poly.entity_id
_entity_poly.type
_entity_poly.pdbx_seq_one_letter_code
_entity_poly.pdbx_strand_id
1 'polypeptide(L)'
;MSLTPEQNIEAFIELIKDYPSVFIAENRTDLEQQIDKFPEDVESLSEAISAWCLEHPDILIALTDQLDSMFGSTSEDDRGQAESNPKPQPKDYKTDIKNKMRESFRETTKEQKPSDSSK
;
A
#
# COMPACT_ATOMS: atom_id res chain seq x y z
N MET A 1 18.40 -9.10 -2.15
CA MET A 1 18.49 -8.45 -0.84
C MET A 1 17.39 -9.02 0.04
N SER A 2 17.64 -9.21 1.34
CA SER A 2 16.56 -9.57 2.28
C SER A 2 15.87 -8.29 2.72
N LEU A 3 14.58 -8.16 2.40
CA LEU A 3 13.75 -7.04 2.85
C LEU A 3 13.48 -7.16 4.36
N THR A 4 13.46 -6.04 5.08
CA THR A 4 13.02 -6.06 6.48
C THR A 4 11.49 -6.03 6.57
N PRO A 5 10.90 -6.52 7.69
CA PRO A 5 9.47 -6.44 7.92
C PRO A 5 8.91 -5.01 7.78
N GLU A 6 9.62 -4.01 8.29
CA GLU A 6 9.24 -2.60 8.16
C GLU A 6 9.20 -2.15 6.70
N GLN A 7 10.19 -2.52 5.89
CA GLN A 7 10.24 -2.16 4.46
C GLN A 7 9.07 -2.76 3.68
N ASN A 8 8.71 -4.00 4.01
CA ASN A 8 7.55 -4.65 3.41
C ASN A 8 6.25 -3.92 3.73
N ILE A 9 6.06 -3.54 4.99
CA ILE A 9 4.88 -2.79 5.43
C ILE A 9 4.87 -1.37 4.82
N GLU A 10 6.01 -0.66 4.82
CA GLU A 10 6.14 0.67 4.22
C GLU A 10 5.78 0.64 2.73
N ALA A 11 6.30 -0.33 1.97
CA ALA A 11 5.98 -0.49 0.56
C ALA A 11 4.50 -0.81 0.33
N PHE A 12 3.89 -1.64 1.18
CA PHE A 12 2.46 -1.94 1.08
C PHE A 12 1.58 -0.72 1.34
N ILE A 13 1.94 0.11 2.32
CA ILE A 13 1.26 1.39 2.60
C ILE A 13 1.36 2.33 1.40
N GLU A 14 2.55 2.48 0.80
CA GLU A 14 2.73 3.30 -0.40
C GLU A 14 2.01 2.71 -1.62
N LEU A 15 1.94 1.38 -1.75
CA LEU A 15 1.19 0.73 -2.82
C LEU A 15 -0.31 1.08 -2.75
N ILE A 16 -0.89 1.08 -1.55
CA ILE A 16 -2.29 1.51 -1.34
C ILE A 16 -2.45 2.99 -1.72
N LYS A 17 -1.46 3.82 -1.38
CA LYS A 17 -1.49 5.26 -1.63
C LYS A 17 -1.38 5.61 -3.12
N ASP A 18 -0.33 5.09 -3.77
CA ASP A 18 0.10 5.52 -5.10
C ASP A 18 -0.56 4.70 -6.22
N TYR A 19 -0.95 3.45 -5.93
CA TYR A 19 -1.54 2.54 -6.91
C TYR A 19 -2.87 1.91 -6.44
N PRO A 20 -3.86 2.69 -5.96
CA PRO A 20 -5.13 2.15 -5.48
C PRO A 20 -5.94 1.43 -6.56
N SER A 21 -5.63 1.65 -7.84
CA SER A 21 -6.26 0.98 -8.97
C SER A 21 -5.89 -0.50 -9.11
N VAL A 22 -4.75 -0.93 -8.54
CA VAL A 22 -4.37 -2.35 -8.51
C VAL A 22 -5.30 -3.15 -7.59
N PHE A 23 -5.87 -2.49 -6.58
CA PHE A 23 -6.87 -3.08 -5.71
C PHE A 23 -8.25 -2.99 -6.35
N ILE A 24 -8.74 -4.09 -6.93
CA ILE A 24 -10.13 -4.18 -7.38
C ILE A 24 -11.11 -4.19 -6.19
N ALA A 25 -12.40 -3.96 -6.45
CA ALA A 25 -13.41 -3.84 -5.39
C ALA A 25 -13.46 -5.03 -4.41
N GLU A 26 -13.27 -6.25 -4.94
CA GLU A 26 -13.22 -7.48 -4.13
C GLU A 26 -12.00 -7.46 -3.19
N ASN A 27 -10.81 -7.16 -3.71
CA ASN A 27 -9.57 -7.06 -2.93
C ASN A 27 -9.67 -6.00 -1.84
N ARG A 28 -10.30 -4.85 -2.14
CA ARG A 28 -10.51 -3.78 -1.15
C ARG A 28 -11.40 -4.24 -0.01
N THR A 29 -12.52 -4.89 -0.35
CA THR A 29 -13.48 -5.40 0.64
C THR A 29 -12.86 -6.50 1.50
N ASP A 30 -12.11 -7.41 0.88
CA ASP A 30 -11.42 -8.47 1.60
C ASP A 30 -10.33 -7.91 2.52
N LEU A 31 -9.48 -6.99 2.02
CA LEU A 31 -8.46 -6.35 2.83
C LEU A 31 -9.07 -5.59 4.03
N GLU A 32 -10.19 -4.89 3.84
CA GLU A 32 -10.92 -4.22 4.93
C GLU A 32 -11.40 -5.20 6.02
N GLN A 33 -11.76 -6.42 5.65
CA GLN A 33 -12.19 -7.46 6.59
C GLN A 33 -11.02 -8.20 7.26
N GLN A 34 -9.90 -8.37 6.54
CA GLN A 34 -8.74 -9.10 7.05
C GLN A 34 -7.83 -8.21 7.91
N ILE A 35 -7.70 -6.93 7.58
CA ILE A 35 -6.75 -6.03 8.28
C ILE A 35 -7.02 -5.97 9.78
N ASP A 36 -8.28 -6.07 10.22
CA ASP A 36 -8.61 -6.09 11.65
C ASP A 36 -8.10 -7.34 12.38
N LYS A 37 -7.97 -8.47 11.67
CA LYS A 37 -7.46 -9.74 12.19
C LYS A 37 -5.93 -9.83 12.14
N PHE A 38 -5.26 -8.95 11.41
CA PHE A 38 -3.80 -8.96 11.33
C PHE A 38 -3.19 -8.64 12.70
N PRO A 39 -2.06 -9.26 13.04
CA PRO A 39 -1.36 -9.00 14.29
C PRO A 39 -0.80 -7.56 14.33
N GLU A 40 -0.49 -7.07 15.53
CA GLU A 40 0.05 -5.71 15.73
C GLU A 40 1.58 -5.67 15.73
N ASP A 41 2.24 -6.80 15.98
CA ASP A 41 3.70 -6.86 15.93
C ASP A 41 4.21 -6.81 14.48
N VAL A 42 5.32 -6.10 14.28
CA VAL A 42 5.84 -5.74 12.95
C VAL A 42 6.16 -6.98 12.11
N GLU A 43 6.80 -7.99 12.71
CA GLU A 43 7.22 -9.20 12.02
C GLU A 43 5.99 -9.99 11.54
N SER A 44 5.06 -10.31 12.44
CA SER A 44 3.86 -11.07 12.06
C SER A 44 2.92 -10.25 11.18
N LEU A 45 2.88 -8.92 11.30
CA LEU A 45 2.10 -8.06 10.41
C LEU A 45 2.63 -8.12 8.98
N SER A 46 3.96 -8.01 8.82
CA SER A 46 4.62 -8.17 7.53
C SER A 46 4.37 -9.55 6.92
N GLU A 47 4.43 -10.60 7.73
CA GLU A 47 4.10 -11.96 7.29
C GLU A 47 2.64 -12.09 6.86
N ALA A 48 1.70 -11.52 7.63
CA ALA A 48 0.28 -11.54 7.31
C ALA A 48 -0.05 -10.79 6.00
N ILE A 49 0.58 -9.63 5.78
CA ILE A 49 0.48 -8.89 4.51
C ILE A 49 1.02 -9.74 3.36
N SER A 50 2.20 -10.35 3.53
CA SER A 50 2.79 -11.19 2.49
C SER A 50 1.92 -12.40 2.17
N ALA A 51 1.40 -13.07 3.20
CA ALA A 51 0.49 -14.20 3.05
C ALA A 51 -0.80 -13.81 2.31
N TRP A 52 -1.36 -12.65 2.64
CA TRP A 52 -2.52 -12.12 1.93
C TRP A 52 -2.20 -11.80 0.47
N CYS A 53 -1.10 -11.09 0.20
CA CYS A 53 -0.68 -10.78 -1.17
C CYS A 53 -0.45 -12.05 -2.03
N LEU A 54 -0.03 -13.17 -1.45
CA LEU A 54 0.10 -14.44 -2.18
C LEU A 54 -1.23 -14.94 -2.76
N GLU A 55 -2.36 -14.59 -2.15
CA GLU A 55 -3.70 -14.91 -2.66
C GLU A 55 -4.17 -13.92 -3.75
N HIS A 56 -3.45 -12.80 -3.92
CA HIS A 56 -3.76 -11.71 -4.85
C HIS A 56 -2.57 -11.41 -5.78
N PRO A 57 -2.34 -12.23 -6.83
CA PRO A 57 -1.13 -12.16 -7.66
C PRO A 57 -0.81 -10.78 -8.25
N ASP A 58 -1.81 -10.03 -8.71
CA ASP A 58 -1.60 -8.70 -9.28
C ASP A 58 -1.08 -7.70 -8.24
N ILE A 59 -1.57 -7.81 -6.99
CA ILE A 59 -1.09 -6.99 -5.87
C ILE A 59 0.32 -7.42 -5.47
N LEU A 60 0.61 -8.72 -5.45
CA LEU A 60 1.95 -9.23 -5.14
C LEU A 60 2.99 -8.71 -6.14
N ILE A 61 2.67 -8.72 -7.43
CA ILE A 61 3.53 -8.18 -8.48
C ILE A 61 3.76 -6.68 -8.22
N ALA A 62 2.69 -5.91 -8.03
CA ALA A 62 2.81 -4.48 -7.79
C ALA A 62 3.58 -4.15 -6.49
N LEU A 63 3.42 -4.95 -5.44
CA LEU A 63 4.18 -4.82 -4.20
C LEU A 63 5.67 -5.10 -4.44
N THR A 64 6.00 -6.12 -5.23
CA THR A 64 7.38 -6.45 -5.58
C THR A 64 8.04 -5.32 -6.38
N ASP A 65 7.32 -4.76 -7.35
CA ASP A 65 7.79 -3.63 -8.14
C ASP A 65 7.98 -2.38 -7.26
N GLN A 66 7.06 -2.13 -6.33
CA GLN A 66 7.16 -1.03 -5.36
C GLN A 66 8.36 -1.19 -4.44
N LEU A 67 8.63 -2.41 -3.96
CA LEU A 67 9.77 -2.74 -3.12
C LEU A 67 11.10 -2.50 -3.84
N ASP A 68 11.19 -2.91 -5.11
CA ASP A 68 12.38 -2.66 -5.93
C ASP A 68 12.54 -1.16 -6.24
N SER A 69 11.45 -0.43 -6.48
CA SER A 69 11.50 1.01 -6.68
C SER A 69 11.94 1.78 -5.43
N MET A 70 11.54 1.34 -4.23
CA MET A 70 11.83 2.05 -2.98
C MET A 70 13.17 1.66 -2.37
N PHE A 71 13.57 0.39 -2.52
CA PHE A 71 14.71 -0.20 -1.80
C PHE A 71 15.67 -0.97 -2.70
N GLY A 72 15.34 -1.10 -3.99
CA GLY A 72 16.24 -1.66 -4.99
C GLY A 72 17.51 -0.82 -5.12
N SER A 73 18.63 -1.49 -5.35
CA SER A 73 19.91 -0.82 -5.57
C SER A 73 19.98 -0.32 -7.00
N THR A 74 19.28 0.76 -7.32
CA THR A 74 19.57 1.51 -8.55
C THR A 74 20.83 2.34 -8.32
N SER A 75 21.95 1.84 -8.85
CA SER A 75 23.14 2.65 -9.07
C SER A 75 22.76 3.89 -9.90
N GLU A 76 23.05 5.06 -9.33
CA GLU A 76 23.31 6.36 -9.98
C GLU A 76 22.16 7.04 -10.77
N ASP A 77 21.95 8.31 -10.41
CA ASP A 77 21.17 9.35 -11.10
C ASP A 77 19.65 9.18 -11.23
N ASP A 78 18.91 9.53 -10.17
CA ASP A 78 17.95 10.65 -10.27
C ASP A 78 17.50 11.14 -8.88
N ARG A 79 17.87 12.39 -8.55
CA ARG A 79 17.42 13.08 -7.32
C ARG A 79 16.03 13.67 -7.57
N GLY A 80 14.99 12.92 -7.21
CA GLY A 80 13.60 13.40 -7.15
C GLY A 80 13.04 13.38 -5.73
N GLN A 81 13.40 14.39 -4.93
CA GLN A 81 12.64 14.96 -3.80
C GLN A 81 11.66 14.02 -3.06
N ALA A 82 12.17 13.18 -2.16
CA ALA A 82 11.32 12.56 -1.13
C ALA A 82 10.95 13.61 -0.09
N GLU A 83 9.70 14.09 -0.13
CA GLU A 83 9.13 14.86 0.96
C GLU A 83 9.20 14.02 2.24
N SER A 84 9.89 14.55 3.25
CA SER A 84 10.10 13.90 4.52
C SER A 84 8.80 13.94 5.33
N ASN A 85 7.82 13.12 4.95
CA ASN A 85 6.76 12.74 5.86
C ASN A 85 7.41 11.97 7.02
N PRO A 86 7.04 12.26 8.28
CA PRO A 86 7.54 11.48 9.41
C PRO A 86 7.20 10.01 9.16
N LYS A 87 8.22 9.15 9.12
CA LYS A 87 8.02 7.71 9.02
C LYS A 87 7.12 7.27 10.18
N PRO A 88 6.08 6.46 9.91
CA PRO A 88 5.28 5.83 10.96
C PRO A 88 6.17 5.22 12.03
N GLN A 89 5.80 5.38 13.30
CA GLN A 89 6.42 4.55 14.32
C GLN A 89 5.94 3.11 14.13
N PRO A 90 6.78 2.09 14.37
CA PRO A 90 6.42 0.71 14.09
C PRO A 90 5.16 0.20 14.80
N LYS A 91 4.75 0.87 15.89
CA LYS A 91 3.53 0.54 16.65
C LYS A 91 2.23 0.96 15.95
N ASP A 92 2.31 1.85 14.96
CA ASP A 92 1.14 2.46 14.33
C ASP A 92 0.87 1.94 12.92
N TYR A 93 1.69 1.01 12.41
CA TYR A 93 1.59 0.53 11.03
C TYR A 93 0.22 -0.01 10.63
N LYS A 94 -0.42 -0.81 11.50
CA LYS A 94 -1.77 -1.32 11.24
C LYS A 94 -2.79 -0.19 11.12
N THR A 95 -2.67 0.83 11.97
CA THR A 95 -3.50 2.04 11.92
C THR A 95 -3.26 2.82 10.63
N ASP A 96 -2.00 2.94 10.20
CA ASP A 96 -1.65 3.66 8.98
C ASP A 96 -2.14 2.96 7.72
N ILE A 97 -2.06 1.63 7.65
CA ILE A 97 -2.67 0.85 6.56
C ILE A 97 -4.17 1.18 6.47
N LYS A 98 -4.89 1.12 7.60
CA LYS A 98 -6.34 1.41 7.63
C LYS A 98 -6.66 2.85 7.23
N ASN A 99 -5.82 3.80 7.63
CA ASN A 99 -5.98 5.21 7.24
C ASN A 99 -5.75 5.38 5.73
N LYS A 100 -4.68 4.80 5.18
CA LYS A 100 -4.39 4.86 3.74
C LYS A 100 -5.46 4.18 2.89
N MET A 101 -5.96 3.02 3.30
CA MET A 101 -7.11 2.40 2.63
C MET A 101 -8.32 3.35 2.58
N ARG A 102 -8.64 3.99 3.72
CA ARG A 102 -9.77 4.93 3.80
C ARG A 102 -9.58 6.16 2.90
N GLU A 103 -8.36 6.68 2.79
CA GLU A 103 -8.02 7.82 1.93
C GLU A 103 -8.10 7.39 0.46
N SER A 104 -7.31 6.42 0.05
CA SER A 104 -7.06 6.10 -1.35
C SER A 104 -8.22 5.34 -2.02
N PHE A 105 -8.92 4.46 -1.30
CA PHE A 105 -10.06 3.74 -1.91
C PHE A 105 -11.29 4.63 -2.08
N ARG A 106 -11.49 5.63 -1.21
CA ARG A 106 -12.61 6.57 -1.34
C ARG A 106 -12.42 7.58 -2.47
N GLU A 107 -11.19 7.99 -2.74
CA GLU A 107 -10.90 8.94 -3.83
C GLU A 107 -11.29 8.37 -5.20
N THR A 108 -11.03 7.08 -5.44
CA THR A 108 -11.44 6.42 -6.70
C THR A 108 -12.96 6.34 -6.92
N THR A 109 -13.79 6.59 -5.90
CA THR A 109 -15.26 6.62 -6.04
C THR A 109 -15.82 8.02 -6.29
N LYS A 110 -15.03 9.09 -6.07
CA LYS A 110 -15.49 10.49 -6.22
C LYS A 110 -15.21 11.11 -7.59
N GLU A 111 -14.43 10.48 -8.45
CA GLU A 111 -14.23 10.90 -9.86
C GLU A 111 -15.10 10.12 -10.85
N GLN A 112 -16.41 10.12 -10.60
CA GLN A 112 -17.39 10.13 -11.67
C GLN A 112 -18.42 11.21 -11.38
N LYS A 113 -17.99 12.47 -11.50
CA LYS A 113 -18.94 13.53 -11.82
C LYS A 113 -19.23 13.38 -13.31
N PRO A 114 -20.46 13.03 -13.74
CA PRO A 114 -20.83 13.21 -15.13
C PRO A 114 -20.64 14.70 -15.42
N SER A 115 -19.77 15.02 -16.37
CA SER A 115 -19.77 16.34 -16.98
C SER A 115 -21.06 16.41 -17.79
N ASP A 116 -22.14 16.75 -17.10
CA ASP A 116 -23.45 16.99 -17.68
C ASP A 116 -23.30 18.17 -18.63
N SER A 117 -23.49 17.89 -19.92
CA SER A 117 -23.68 18.90 -20.94
C SER A 117 -24.85 19.78 -20.54
N SER A 118 -24.62 21.08 -20.37
CA SER A 118 -25.59 22.13 -20.74
C SER A 118 -25.00 23.52 -20.48
N LYS A 119 -24.64 24.25 -21.53
CA LYS A 119 -25.54 25.26 -22.13
C LYS A 119 -24.94 25.82 -23.43
#